data_AF-A0A842NNY1-F1
#
_entry.id   AF-A0A842NNY1-F1
#
_cell.length_a   1.000
_cell.length_b   1.000
_cell.length_c   1.000
_cell.angle_alpha   90.00
_cell.angle_beta   90.00
_cell.angle_gamma   90.00
#
_symmetry.space_group_name_H-M   'P 1'
#
loop_
_entity.id
_entity.type
_entity.pdbx_description
1 polymer ?
#
loop_
_entity_poly.entity_id
_entity_poly.type
_entity_poly.pdbx_seq_one_letter_code
_entity_poly.pdbx_strand_id
1 'polypeptide(L)'
;MKQEYNAVVSVEAFKANDCLSCGQPITHPICPSCLAKNLQVWSREHKHIEKEVSKKLDRFLKSHEHLDEEGVDCVVCGKKASVCPYCFSDFLYNLLKEAGAGVKTLTEFLFMFNFDFEHDGYSQELNAMGGY
;
A
#
# COMPACT_ATOMS: atom_id res chain seq x y z
N MET A 1 -27.33 42.73 -14.06
CA MET A 1 -26.69 41.78 -14.97
C MET A 1 -25.62 41.04 -14.19
N LYS A 2 -25.67 39.71 -14.22
CA LYS A 2 -24.72 38.79 -13.57
C LYS A 2 -23.41 38.78 -14.36
N GLN A 3 -22.35 38.28 -13.70
CA GLN A 3 -21.10 37.65 -14.21
C GLN A 3 -19.88 38.25 -13.50
N GLU A 4 -18.91 37.50 -12.98
CA GLU A 4 -18.69 36.05 -12.88
C GLU A 4 -17.59 35.88 -11.79
N TYR A 5 -17.82 35.03 -10.80
CA TYR A 5 -16.84 34.71 -9.76
C TYR A 5 -15.97 33.57 -10.28
N ASN A 6 -14.77 33.88 -10.78
CA ASN A 6 -13.80 32.86 -11.22
C ASN A 6 -13.10 32.26 -10.00
N ALA A 7 -13.62 31.14 -9.51
CA ALA A 7 -12.88 30.25 -8.62
C ALA A 7 -11.87 29.45 -9.44
N VAL A 8 -10.61 29.91 -9.44
CA VAL A 8 -9.49 29.12 -9.97
C VAL A 8 -9.18 28.05 -8.94
N VAL A 9 -9.84 26.90 -9.07
CA VAL A 9 -9.41 25.68 -8.38
C VAL A 9 -8.10 25.27 -9.05
N SER A 10 -6.99 25.48 -8.36
CA SER A 10 -5.69 24.98 -8.79
C SER A 10 -5.72 23.46 -8.78
N VAL A 11 -5.93 22.87 -9.96
CA VAL A 11 -5.70 21.45 -10.17
C VAL A 11 -4.17 21.29 -10.15
N GLU A 12 -3.61 20.95 -9.00
CA GLU A 12 -2.18 20.66 -8.91
C GLU A 12 -1.86 19.50 -9.86
N ALA A 13 -0.94 19.74 -10.79
CA ALA A 13 -0.55 18.75 -11.78
C ALA A 13 0.15 17.57 -11.08
N PHE A 14 -0.40 16.37 -11.25
CA PHE A 14 0.18 15.12 -10.75
C PHE A 14 1.63 15.00 -11.24
N LYS A 15 2.59 14.95 -10.33
CA LYS A 15 4.00 14.80 -10.71
C LYS A 15 4.27 13.32 -10.96
N ALA A 16 5.21 13.03 -11.85
CA ALA A 16 5.61 11.65 -12.19
C ALA A 16 6.10 10.81 -10.99
N ASN A 17 6.30 11.44 -9.82
CA ASN A 17 6.75 10.80 -8.60
C ASN A 17 5.66 10.65 -7.53
N ASP A 18 4.43 11.06 -7.82
CA ASP A 18 3.34 11.01 -6.86
C ASP A 18 2.66 9.62 -6.87
N CYS A 19 2.19 9.20 -5.71
CA CYS A 19 1.46 7.95 -5.53
C CYS A 19 0.09 8.04 -6.21
N LEU A 20 -0.23 7.11 -7.11
CA LEU A 20 -1.53 7.06 -7.80
C LEU A 20 -2.71 6.88 -6.85
N SER A 21 -2.48 6.39 -5.62
CA SER A 21 -3.53 6.15 -4.63
C SER A 21 -3.83 7.39 -3.77
N CYS A 22 -2.80 8.04 -3.20
CA CYS A 22 -2.99 9.14 -2.25
C CYS A 22 -2.52 10.52 -2.77
N GLY A 23 -1.92 10.58 -3.95
CA GLY A 23 -1.37 11.82 -4.52
C GLY A 23 -0.12 12.37 -3.83
N GLN A 24 0.40 11.67 -2.81
CA GLN A 24 1.61 12.10 -2.09
C GLN A 24 2.89 11.63 -2.81
N PRO A 25 4.00 12.40 -2.73
CA PRO A 25 5.27 11.98 -3.30
C PRO A 25 5.76 10.64 -2.74
N ILE A 26 6.24 9.76 -3.62
CA ILE A 26 6.84 8.49 -3.23
C ILE A 26 8.31 8.73 -2.83
N THR A 27 8.58 8.78 -1.52
CA THR A 27 9.93 9.06 -0.96
C THR A 27 10.77 7.80 -0.72
N HIS A 28 10.12 6.65 -0.53
CA HIS A 28 10.77 5.37 -0.25
C HIS A 28 10.28 4.31 -1.25
N PRO A 29 10.67 4.37 -2.54
CA PRO A 29 10.00 3.59 -3.56
C PRO A 29 10.32 2.09 -3.44
N ILE A 30 9.34 1.32 -2.97
CA ILE A 30 9.30 -0.13 -3.06
C ILE A 30 8.05 -0.50 -3.85
N CYS A 31 8.22 -1.16 -5.00
CA CYS A 31 7.09 -1.48 -5.86
C CYS A 31 6.17 -2.54 -5.23
N PRO A 32 4.87 -2.56 -5.63
CA PRO A 32 3.90 -3.56 -5.17
C PRO A 32 4.40 -5.00 -5.32
N SER A 33 5.09 -5.32 -6.41
CA SER A 33 5.65 -6.66 -6.66
C SER A 33 6.69 -7.08 -5.60
N CYS A 34 7.54 -6.16 -5.13
CA CYS A 34 8.54 -6.47 -4.09
C CYS A 34 7.90 -6.65 -2.72
N LEU A 35 6.98 -5.75 -2.34
CA LEU A 35 6.23 -5.87 -1.08
C LEU A 35 5.37 -7.14 -1.06
N ALA A 36 4.73 -7.46 -2.18
CA ALA A 36 3.93 -8.67 -2.33
C ALA A 36 4.76 -9.95 -2.12
N LYS A 37 5.98 -10.02 -2.67
CA LYS A 37 6.90 -11.14 -2.43
C LYS A 37 7.25 -11.29 -0.96
N ASN A 38 7.52 -10.17 -0.27
CA ASN A 38 7.80 -10.21 1.17
C ASN A 38 6.59 -10.72 1.96
N LEU A 39 5.38 -10.26 1.62
CA LEU A 39 4.15 -10.77 2.24
C LEU A 39 3.95 -12.27 1.96
N GLN A 40 4.18 -12.74 0.73
CA GLN A 40 4.06 -14.17 0.40
C GLN A 40 4.99 -15.02 1.27
N VAL A 41 6.25 -14.61 1.43
CA VAL A 41 7.21 -15.31 2.31
C VAL A 41 6.74 -15.31 3.76
N TRP A 42 6.34 -14.15 4.29
CA TRP A 42 5.82 -14.03 5.66
C TRP A 42 4.56 -14.88 5.88
N SER A 43 3.64 -14.90 4.92
CA SER A 43 2.35 -15.59 5.04
C SER A 43 2.45 -17.12 5.11
N ARG A 44 3.59 -17.72 4.74
CA ARG A 44 3.85 -19.17 4.84
C ARG A 44 3.84 -19.67 6.29
N GLU A 45 4.17 -18.80 7.25
CA GLU A 45 4.07 -19.11 8.68
C GLU A 45 2.61 -19.06 9.16
N HIS A 46 1.69 -18.54 8.35
CA HIS A 46 0.27 -18.35 8.65
C HIS A 46 -0.61 -19.18 7.70
N LYS A 47 -0.43 -20.50 7.71
CA LYS A 47 -1.12 -21.47 6.81
C LYS A 47 -2.63 -21.31 6.68
N HIS A 48 -3.30 -20.80 7.72
CA HIS A 48 -4.74 -20.58 7.74
C HIS A 48 -5.21 -19.46 6.79
N ILE A 49 -4.36 -18.48 6.48
CA ILE A 49 -4.65 -17.37 5.54
C ILE A 49 -3.82 -17.42 4.25
N GLU A 50 -2.67 -18.11 4.24
CA GLU A 50 -1.70 -18.16 3.14
C GLU A 50 -2.34 -18.33 1.75
N LYS A 51 -3.26 -19.29 1.63
CA LYS A 51 -3.89 -19.63 0.35
C LYS A 51 -4.78 -18.51 -0.19
N GLU A 52 -5.59 -17.91 0.68
CA GLU A 52 -6.51 -16.84 0.28
C GLU A 52 -5.74 -15.56 -0.02
N VAL A 53 -4.74 -15.26 0.81
CA VAL A 53 -3.84 -14.11 0.64
C VAL A 53 -3.11 -14.20 -0.70
N SER A 54 -2.45 -15.34 -0.97
CA SER A 54 -1.69 -15.55 -2.21
C SER A 54 -2.58 -15.41 -3.45
N LYS A 55 -3.79 -16.00 -3.42
CA LYS A 55 -4.74 -15.91 -4.54
C LYS A 55 -5.19 -14.48 -4.83
N LYS A 56 -5.52 -13.70 -3.79
CA LYS A 56 -5.93 -12.29 -3.94
C LYS A 56 -4.77 -11.42 -4.42
N LEU A 57 -3.58 -11.65 -3.89
CA LEU A 57 -2.38 -10.92 -4.25
C LEU A 57 -1.96 -11.17 -5.71
N ASP A 58 -1.99 -12.41 -6.17
CA ASP A 58 -1.70 -12.76 -7.56
C ASP A 58 -2.70 -12.11 -8.52
N ARG A 59 -3.98 -12.04 -8.14
CA ARG A 59 -5.01 -11.34 -8.92
C ARG A 59 -4.73 -9.85 -8.99
N PHE A 60 -4.36 -9.23 -7.87
CA PHE A 60 -4.01 -7.82 -7.82
C PHE A 60 -2.82 -7.52 -8.74
N LEU A 61 -1.72 -8.25 -8.60
CA LEU A 61 -0.51 -8.03 -9.40
C LEU A 61 -0.78 -8.19 -10.91
N LYS A 62 -1.56 -9.21 -11.30
CA LYS A 62 -1.93 -9.42 -12.71
C LYS A 62 -2.82 -8.31 -13.27
N SER A 63 -3.77 -7.81 -12.49
CA SER A 63 -4.68 -6.74 -12.95
C SER A 63 -3.99 -5.38 -13.05
N HIS A 64 -2.83 -5.22 -12.41
CA HIS A 64 -2.12 -3.96 -12.31
C HIS A 64 -0.72 -4.01 -12.94
N GLU A 65 -0.41 -5.00 -13.79
CA GLU A 65 0.93 -5.09 -14.42
C GLU A 65 1.24 -3.87 -15.29
N HIS A 66 0.22 -3.24 -15.87
CA HIS A 66 0.33 -2.03 -16.68
C HIS A 66 0.83 -0.82 -15.88
N LEU A 67 0.74 -0.87 -14.54
CA LEU A 67 1.23 0.20 -13.66
C LEU A 67 2.74 0.11 -13.42
N ASP A 68 3.44 -0.89 -13.96
CA ASP A 68 4.91 -1.01 -13.95
C ASP A 68 5.59 -0.06 -14.96
N GLU A 69 4.84 0.69 -15.78
CA GLU A 69 5.39 1.60 -16.80
C GLU A 69 5.54 3.06 -16.33
N GLU A 70 4.79 3.46 -15.30
CA GLU A 70 4.76 4.83 -14.77
C GLU A 70 5.20 4.87 -13.30
N GLY A 71 5.88 5.95 -12.90
CA GLY A 71 6.30 6.19 -11.51
C GLY A 71 7.82 6.26 -11.30
N VAL A 72 8.23 6.09 -10.04
CA VAL A 72 9.62 6.16 -9.60
C VAL A 72 10.28 4.77 -9.56
N ASP A 73 11.59 4.71 -9.73
CA ASP A 73 12.31 3.44 -9.71
C ASP A 73 12.34 2.83 -8.31
N CYS A 74 11.90 1.58 -8.21
CA CYS A 74 11.95 0.78 -7.00
C CYS A 74 13.40 0.54 -6.58
N VAL A 75 13.73 0.87 -5.34
CA VAL A 75 15.09 0.70 -4.81
C VAL A 75 15.55 -0.76 -4.72
N VAL A 76 14.61 -1.72 -4.76
CA VAL A 76 14.89 -3.15 -4.61
C VAL A 76 15.13 -3.83 -5.97
N CYS A 77 14.34 -3.51 -7.00
CA CYS A 77 14.37 -4.24 -8.26
C CYS A 77 14.46 -3.36 -9.52
N GLY A 78 14.45 -2.03 -9.39
CA GLY A 78 14.53 -1.09 -10.51
C GLY A 78 13.26 -0.96 -11.36
N LYS A 79 12.21 -1.75 -11.13
CA LYS A 79 10.89 -1.55 -11.76
C LYS A 79 10.20 -0.29 -11.24
N LYS A 80 9.18 0.19 -11.94
CA LYS A 80 8.41 1.35 -11.47
C LYS A 80 7.57 1.04 -10.22
N ALA A 81 7.49 2.02 -9.36
CA ALA A 81 6.59 2.08 -8.22
C ALA A 81 5.67 3.29 -8.45
N SER A 82 4.42 2.98 -8.80
CA SER A 82 3.34 3.93 -9.02
C SER A 82 2.46 4.13 -7.77
N VAL A 83 2.62 3.26 -6.76
CA VAL A 83 1.93 3.32 -5.46
C VAL A 83 2.98 3.34 -4.36
N CYS A 84 2.81 4.22 -3.37
CA CYS A 84 3.72 4.29 -2.23
C CYS A 84 3.62 3.03 -1.34
N PRO A 85 4.68 2.69 -0.59
CA PRO A 85 4.66 1.53 0.30
C PRO A 85 3.53 1.57 1.32
N TYR A 86 3.20 2.76 1.85
CA TYR A 86 2.10 2.94 2.80
C TYR A 86 0.77 2.48 2.21
N CYS A 87 0.32 3.07 1.09
CA CYS A 87 -0.95 2.70 0.47
C CYS A 87 -1.00 1.23 0.06
N PHE A 88 0.12 0.67 -0.40
CA PHE A 88 0.14 -0.76 -0.72
C PHE A 88 0.08 -1.62 0.54
N SER A 89 0.79 -1.27 1.62
CA SER A 89 0.73 -1.98 2.90
C SER A 89 -0.66 -1.91 3.56
N ASP A 90 -1.39 -0.80 3.40
CA ASP A 90 -2.78 -0.69 3.84
C ASP A 90 -3.71 -1.63 3.05
N PHE A 91 -3.54 -1.71 1.73
CA PHE A 91 -4.22 -2.72 0.91
C PHE A 91 -3.92 -4.15 1.40
N LEU A 92 -2.64 -4.45 1.69
CA LEU A 92 -2.24 -5.76 2.22
C LEU A 92 -2.87 -6.05 3.59
N TYR A 93 -2.92 -5.05 4.48
CA TYR A 93 -3.54 -5.16 5.80
C TYR A 93 -5.03 -5.51 5.70
N ASN A 94 -5.76 -4.78 4.86
CA ASN A 94 -7.18 -5.05 4.60
C ASN A 94 -7.40 -6.44 3.99
N LEU A 95 -6.53 -6.85 3.08
CA LEU A 95 -6.55 -8.19 2.49
C LEU A 95 -6.37 -9.30 3.55
N LEU A 96 -5.51 -9.08 4.56
CA LEU A 96 -5.35 -10.00 5.69
C LEU A 96 -6.61 -10.06 6.57
N LYS A 97 -7.24 -8.91 6.86
CA LYS A 97 -8.50 -8.84 7.62
C LYS A 97 -9.59 -9.65 6.90
N GLU A 98 -9.75 -9.46 5.60
CA GLU A 98 -10.71 -10.20 4.79
C GLU A 98 -10.41 -11.71 4.70
N ALA A 99 -9.14 -12.10 4.80
CA ALA A 99 -8.74 -13.51 4.84
C ALA A 99 -9.01 -14.18 6.20
N GLY A 100 -9.48 -13.41 7.20
CA GLY A 100 -9.76 -13.91 8.55
C GLY A 100 -8.54 -13.98 9.45
N ALA A 101 -7.51 -13.16 9.19
CA ALA A 101 -6.35 -13.05 10.08
C ALA A 101 -6.81 -12.57 11.48
N GLY A 102 -6.35 -13.27 12.52
CA GLY A 102 -6.63 -12.88 13.89
C GLY A 102 -5.77 -11.69 14.36
N VAL A 103 -6.14 -11.10 15.49
CA VAL A 103 -5.45 -9.95 16.11
C VAL A 103 -3.93 -10.15 16.19
N LYS A 104 -3.47 -11.34 16.60
CA LYS A 104 -2.05 -11.67 16.69
C LYS A 104 -1.34 -11.51 15.34
N THR A 105 -1.87 -12.12 14.29
CA THR A 105 -1.29 -12.09 12.94
C THR A 105 -1.36 -10.69 12.33
N LEU A 106 -2.44 -9.94 12.58
CA LEU A 106 -2.55 -8.54 12.16
C LEU A 106 -1.51 -7.66 12.89
N THR A 107 -1.30 -7.87 14.18
CA THR A 107 -0.29 -7.14 14.97
C THR A 107 1.12 -7.45 14.47
N GLU A 108 1.43 -8.72 14.21
CA GLU A 108 2.71 -9.14 13.63
C GLU A 108 2.94 -8.52 12.26
N PHE A 109 1.92 -8.46 11.41
CA PHE A 109 2.01 -7.77 10.12
C PHE A 109 2.33 -6.29 10.31
N LEU A 110 1.60 -5.59 11.17
CA LEU A 110 1.80 -4.16 11.41
C LEU A 110 3.18 -3.85 11.98
N PHE A 111 3.75 -4.75 12.77
CA PHE A 111 5.13 -4.61 13.25
C PHE A 111 6.17 -4.78 12.13
N MET A 112 5.96 -5.74 11.22
CA MET A 112 6.92 -6.09 10.17
C MET A 112 6.82 -5.21 8.92
N PHE A 113 5.63 -4.70 8.62
CA PHE A 113 5.30 -3.94 7.41
C PHE A 113 4.85 -2.52 7.73
N ASN A 114 5.40 -1.90 8.78
CA ASN A 114 5.06 -0.53 9.15
C ASN A 114 5.70 0.50 8.21
N PHE A 115 4.87 1.05 7.33
CA PHE A 115 5.19 2.20 6.46
C PHE A 115 4.34 3.43 6.82
N ASP A 116 3.55 3.37 7.89
CA ASP A 116 2.76 4.47 8.44
C ASP A 116 3.62 5.30 9.42
N PHE A 117 4.61 6.00 8.87
CA PHE A 117 5.59 6.78 9.65
C PHE A 117 4.98 8.03 10.30
N GLU A 118 3.98 8.63 9.66
CA GLU A 118 3.28 9.82 10.15
C GLU A 118 2.13 9.48 11.10
N HIS A 119 1.87 8.19 11.30
CA HIS A 119 0.85 7.64 12.20
C HIS A 119 -0.59 8.07 11.88
N ASP A 120 -0.92 8.24 10.60
CA ASP A 120 -2.25 8.68 10.14
C ASP A 120 -3.13 7.53 9.60
N GLY A 121 -2.61 6.30 9.57
CA GLY A 121 -3.27 5.11 9.08
C GLY A 121 -3.43 3.98 10.11
N TYR A 122 -3.02 2.77 9.72
CA TYR A 122 -3.16 1.56 10.52
C TYR A 122 -2.36 1.55 11.82
N SER A 123 -1.46 2.51 12.05
CA SER A 123 -0.79 2.69 13.34
C SER A 123 -1.78 3.00 14.47
N GLN A 124 -2.93 3.62 14.18
CA GLN A 124 -3.99 3.82 15.17
C GLN A 124 -4.60 2.48 15.61
N GLU A 125 -4.82 1.56 14.67
CA GLU A 125 -5.26 0.20 14.98
C GLU A 125 -4.18 -0.57 15.77
N LEU A 126 -2.90 -0.41 15.42
CA LEU A 126 -1.78 -0.99 16.18
C LEU A 126 -1.76 -0.54 17.64
N ASN A 127 -1.93 0.76 17.88
CA ASN A 127 -2.01 1.32 19.25
C ASN A 127 -3.20 0.76 20.02
N ALA A 128 -4.37 0.65 19.39
CA ALA A 128 -5.56 0.06 20.00
C ALA A 128 -5.37 -1.44 20.37
N MET A 129 -4.49 -2.14 19.66
CA MET A 129 -4.13 -3.54 19.93
C MET A 129 -2.99 -3.70 20.94
N GLY A 130 -2.49 -2.60 21.53
CA GLY A 130 -1.40 -2.62 22.52
C GLY A 130 0.00 -2.80 21.90
N GLY A 131 0.16 -2.43 20.63
CA GLY A 131 1.43 -2.51 19.90
C GLY A 131 2.46 -1.43 20.26
N TYR A 132 2.10 -0.46 21.11
CA TYR A 132 2.98 0.52 21.75
C TYR A 132 2.46 0.88 23.15
#